data_AF-A0A4P6MEI2-F1
#
_entry.id   AF-A0A4P6MEI2-F1
#
_cell.length_a   1.000
_cell.length_b   1.000
_cell.length_c   1.000
_cell.angle_alpha   90.00
_cell.angle_beta   90.00
_cell.angle_gamma   90.00
#
_symmetry.space_group_name_H-M   'P 1'
#
loop_
_entity.id
_entity.type
_entity.pdbx_description
1 polymer ?
#
loop_
_entity_poly.entity_id
_entity_poly.type
_entity_poly.pdbx_seq_one_letter_code
_entity_poly.pdbx_strand_id
1 'polypeptide(L)'
;MHHGRLATSPRLRRALRVLREADGEISTWELAHEARICAVNSVVAELRENGCQISCRQVVEDGQRRFFYTLLRCPDETPKTD
;
A
#
# COMPACT_ATOMS: atom_id res chain seq x y z
N MET A 1 -4.64 -16.30 4.87
CA MET A 1 -3.24 -15.85 5.01
C MET A 1 -3.02 -15.43 6.46
N HIS A 2 -1.89 -15.75 7.08
CA HIS A 2 -1.45 -15.06 8.30
C HIS A 2 -0.81 -13.74 7.85
N HIS A 3 -1.49 -12.62 8.02
CA HIS A 3 -0.98 -11.32 7.57
C HIS A 3 -0.05 -10.69 8.61
N GLY A 4 0.98 -9.99 8.15
CA GLY A 4 1.81 -9.19 9.03
C GLY A 4 0.98 -8.07 9.67
N ARG A 5 1.16 -7.84 10.98
CA ARG A 5 0.55 -6.67 11.63
C ARG A 5 1.29 -5.41 11.19
N LEU A 6 0.56 -4.37 10.80
CA LEU A 6 1.12 -3.07 10.39
C LEU A 6 2.07 -2.52 11.46
N ALA A 7 1.67 -2.62 12.74
CA ALA A 7 2.46 -2.18 13.89
C ALA A 7 3.85 -2.83 13.99
N THR A 8 4.06 -4.03 13.45
CA THR A 8 5.33 -4.75 13.58
C THR A 8 6.07 -4.94 12.25
N SER A 9 5.41 -4.76 11.10
CA SER A 9 5.99 -5.04 9.79
C SER A 9 6.66 -3.82 9.15
N PRO A 10 8.00 -3.78 9.01
CA PRO A 10 8.69 -2.63 8.42
C PRO A 10 8.29 -2.37 6.96
N ARG A 11 8.01 -3.43 6.19
CA ARG A 11 7.58 -3.29 4.78
C ARG A 11 6.19 -2.67 4.65
N LEU A 12 5.27 -3.01 5.56
CA LEU A 12 3.92 -2.43 5.56
C LEU A 12 3.98 -0.96 5.97
N ARG A 13 4.79 -0.60 6.97
CA ARG A 13 5.00 0.79 7.38
C ARG A 13 5.60 1.65 6.27
N ARG A 14 6.63 1.16 5.57
CA ARG A 14 7.21 1.89 4.43
C ARG A 14 6.21 2.08 3.30
N ALA A 15 5.45 1.04 2.96
CA ALA A 15 4.43 1.14 1.92
C ALA A 15 3.31 2.12 2.29
N LEU A 16 2.83 2.07 3.54
CA LEU A 16 1.82 3.02 4.02
C LEU A 16 2.33 4.45 4.02
N ARG A 17 3.59 4.67 4.42
CA ARG A 17 4.23 5.98 4.38
C ARG A 17 4.25 6.54 2.95
N VAL A 18 4.74 5.77 1.99
CA VAL A 18 4.80 6.19 0.58
C VAL A 18 3.40 6.48 0.03
N LEU A 19 2.42 5.63 0.35
CA LEU A 19 1.03 5.83 -0.05
C LEU A 19 0.41 7.12 0.55
N ARG A 20 0.82 7.51 1.77
CA ARG A 20 0.41 8.79 2.40
C ARG A 20 1.12 9.98 1.75
N GLU A 21 2.42 9.85 1.49
CA GLU A 21 3.24 10.91 0.88
C GLU A 21 2.87 11.18 -0.58
N ALA A 22 2.33 10.18 -1.29
CA ALA A 22 1.86 10.36 -2.67
C ALA A 22 0.65 11.31 -2.78
N ASP A 23 -0.16 11.45 -1.73
CA ASP A 23 -1.37 12.30 -1.66
C ASP A 23 -2.26 12.18 -2.92
N GLY A 24 -2.35 10.97 -3.47
CA GLY A 24 -2.91 10.74 -4.80
C GLY A 24 -2.64 9.35 -5.35
N GLU A 25 -2.67 9.23 -6.68
CA GLU A 25 -2.34 7.98 -7.37
C GLU A 25 -0.82 7.76 -7.39
N ILE A 26 -0.40 6.53 -7.09
CA ILE A 26 0.98 6.06 -7.28
C ILE A 26 0.98 4.74 -8.05
N SER A 27 1.87 4.58 -9.02
CA SER A 27 1.97 3.36 -9.82
C SER A 27 2.57 2.19 -9.02
N THR A 28 2.36 0.96 -9.49
CA THR A 28 3.05 -0.22 -8.93
C THR A 28 4.57 -0.05 -8.88
N TRP A 29 5.16 0.54 -9.92
CA TRP A 29 6.61 0.69 -10.04
C TRP A 29 7.13 1.73 -9.03
N GLU A 30 6.50 2.90 -8.95
CA GLU A 30 6.87 3.95 -7.98
C GLU A 30 6.71 3.42 -6.55
N LEU A 31 5.59 2.76 -6.25
CA LEU A 31 5.35 2.20 -4.92
C LEU A 31 6.39 1.12 -4.56
N ALA A 32 6.76 0.26 -5.51
CA ALA A 32 7.81 -0.74 -5.32
C ALA A 32 9.17 -0.09 -5.03
N HIS A 33 9.52 0.93 -5.83
CA HIS A 33 10.81 1.62 -5.76
C HIS A 33 10.95 2.40 -4.45
N GLU A 34 10.02 3.31 -4.17
CA GLU A 34 10.06 4.21 -3.02
C GLU A 34 9.93 3.45 -1.69
N ALA A 35 9.02 2.47 -1.62
CA ALA A 35 8.85 1.67 -0.40
C ALA A 35 9.88 0.56 -0.24
N ARG A 36 10.73 0.33 -1.27
CA ARG A 36 11.70 -0.77 -1.34
C ARG A 36 11.04 -2.13 -1.06
N ILE A 37 10.06 -2.49 -1.89
CA ILE A 37 9.29 -3.73 -1.81
C ILE A 37 9.14 -4.36 -3.21
N CYS A 38 9.17 -5.69 -3.30
CA CYS A 38 8.99 -6.39 -4.58
C CYS A 38 7.57 -6.94 -4.78
N ALA A 39 6.88 -7.32 -3.70
CA ALA A 39 5.55 -7.94 -3.76
C ALA A 39 4.44 -6.92 -3.45
N VAL A 40 4.27 -5.91 -4.31
CA VAL A 40 3.31 -4.80 -4.09
C VAL A 40 1.88 -5.31 -3.87
N ASN A 41 1.42 -6.27 -4.69
CA ASN A 41 0.07 -6.81 -4.56
C ASN A 41 -0.19 -7.45 -3.19
N SER A 42 0.77 -8.25 -2.69
CA SER A 42 0.68 -8.86 -1.36
C SER A 42 0.72 -7.82 -0.25
N VAL A 43 1.59 -6.81 -0.36
CA VAL A 43 1.68 -5.69 0.59
C VAL A 43 0.37 -4.90 0.65
N VAL A 44 -0.22 -4.57 -0.50
CA VAL A 44 -1.50 -3.85 -0.55
C VAL A 44 -2.64 -4.71 0.01
N ALA A 45 -2.67 -6.01 -0.27
CA ALA A 45 -3.65 -6.92 0.33
C ALA A 45 -3.53 -6.97 1.86
N GLU A 46 -2.32 -7.06 2.40
CA GLU A 46 -2.09 -7.05 3.84
C GLU A 46 -2.41 -5.70 4.48
N LEU A 47 -2.12 -4.58 3.81
CA LEU A 47 -2.55 -3.25 4.29
C LEU A 47 -4.08 -3.17 4.37
N ARG A 48 -4.81 -3.76 3.43
CA ARG A 48 -6.27 -3.86 3.47
C ARG A 48 -6.76 -4.73 4.63
N GLU A 49 -6.09 -5.85 4.90
CA GLU A 49 -6.38 -6.69 6.07
C GLU A 49 -6.08 -5.97 7.40
N ASN A 50 -5.13 -5.03 7.41
CA ASN A 50 -4.86 -4.13 8.54
C ASN A 50 -5.81 -2.92 8.60
N GLY A 51 -6.85 -2.87 7.76
CA GLY A 51 -7.89 -1.85 7.79
C GLY A 51 -7.67 -0.64 6.87
N CYS A 52 -6.59 -0.60 6.08
CA CYS A 52 -6.44 0.45 5.08
C CYS A 52 -7.42 0.26 3.91
N GLN A 53 -8.09 1.34 3.50
CA GLN A 53 -8.86 1.41 2.27
C GLN A 53 -7.98 1.96 1.15
N ILE A 54 -7.62 1.09 0.21
CA ILE A 54 -6.73 1.41 -0.92
C ILE A 54 -7.46 1.07 -2.22
N SER A 55 -7.71 2.07 -3.07
CA SER A 55 -8.23 1.85 -4.42
C SER A 55 -7.15 1.25 -5.32
N CYS A 56 -7.56 0.56 -6.39
CA CYS A 56 -6.65 0.10 -7.42
C CYS A 56 -7.33 0.34 -8.76
N ARG A 57 -6.70 1.14 -9.62
CA ARG A 57 -7.13 1.38 -10.99
C ARG A 57 -6.15 0.71 -11.93
N GLN A 58 -6.68 0.03 -12.93
CA GLN A 58 -5.89 -0.56 -14.00
C GLN A 58 -6.07 0.26 -15.27
N VAL A 59 -4.99 0.50 -16.00
CA VAL A 59 -5.00 1.07 -17.35
C VAL A 59 -4.27 0.17 -18.32
N VAL A 60 -4.57 0.33 -19.60
CA VAL A 60 -3.81 -0.28 -20.70
C VAL A 60 -3.23 0.88 -21.52
N GLU A 61 -1.90 0.98 -21.53
CA GLU A 61 -1.15 2.00 -22.27
C GLU A 61 -0.08 1.26 -23.09
N ASP A 62 0.02 1.57 -24.39
CA ASP A 62 0.95 0.91 -25.32
C ASP A 62 0.87 -0.63 -25.29
N GLY A 63 -0.33 -1.17 -25.10
CA GLY A 63 -0.58 -2.62 -24.99
C GLY A 63 -0.12 -3.24 -23.67
N GLN A 64 0.39 -2.45 -22.71
CA GLN A 64 0.84 -2.91 -21.41
C GLN A 64 -0.14 -2.50 -20.31
N ARG A 65 -0.38 -3.41 -19.35
CA ARG A 65 -1.20 -3.12 -18.17
C ARG A 65 -0.36 -2.38 -17.13
N ARG A 66 -0.87 -1.25 -16.65
CA ARG A 66 -0.32 -0.52 -15.50
C ARG A 66 -1.38 -0.44 -14.41
N PHE A 67 -0.93 -0.45 -13.16
CA PHE A 67 -1.80 -0.33 -12.00
C PHE A 67 -1.38 0.88 -11.18
N PHE A 68 -2.39 1.58 -10.69
CA PHE A 68 -2.27 2.76 -9.83
C PHE A 68 -3.06 2.52 -8.56
N TYR A 69 -2.50 2.95 -7.44
CA TYR A 69 -3.09 2.80 -6.11
C TYR A 69 -3.30 4.17 -5.49
N THR A 70 -4.42 4.35 -4.80
CA THR A 70 -4.68 5.55 -3.99
C THR A 70 -5.06 5.12 -2.59
N LEU A 71 -4.42 5.73 -1.58
CA LEU A 71 -4.84 5.58 -0.21
C LEU A 71 -6.04 6.47 0.05
N LEU A 72 -7.20 5.87 0.33
CA LEU A 72 -8.42 6.60 0.62
C LEU A 72 -8.51 6.91 2.12
N ARG A 73 -8.27 5.89 2.94
CA ARG A 73 -8.29 5.95 4.42
C ARG A 73 -7.40 4.86 4.98
N CYS A 74 -6.78 5.08 6.13
CA CYS A 74 -6.20 3.98 6.91
C CYS A 74 -6.21 4.36 8.39
N PRO A 75 -6.45 3.40 9.32
CA PRO A 75 -6.31 3.64 10.75
C PRO A 75 -4.95 4.25 11.08
N ASP A 76 -4.91 5.17 12.03
CA ASP A 76 -3.64 5.70 12.54
C ASP A 76 -2.87 4.62 13.31
N GLU A 77 -1.53 4.68 13.21
CA GLU A 77 -0.60 3.91 14.04
C GLU A 77 -0.65 4.39 15.49
N THR A 78 -1.80 4.24 16.14
CA THR A 78 -1.89 4.33 17.59
C THR A 78 -2.33 2.97 18.11
N PRO A 79 -1.45 2.22 18.81
CA PRO A 79 -1.97 1.20 19.69
C PRO A 79 -2.82 1.93 20.73
N LYS A 80 -4.11 1.60 20.82
CA LYS A 80 -4.84 1.86 22.05
C LYS A 80 -4.17 1.01 23.13
N THR A 81 -3.30 1.64 23.91
CA THR A 81 -2.93 1.14 25.22
C THR A 81 -4.16 1.34 26.10
N ASP A 82 -4.84 0.24 26.41
CA ASP A 82 -5.66 0.13 27.62
C ASP A 82 -4.71 -0.22 28.78
#